data_AF-A0A931RM44-F1
#
_entry.id   AF-A0A931RM44-F1
#
_cell.length_a   1.000
_cell.length_b   1.000
_cell.length_c   1.000
_cell.angle_alpha   90.00
_cell.angle_beta   90.00
_cell.angle_gamma   90.00
#
_symmetry.space_group_name_H-M   'P 1'
#
loop_
_entity.id
_entity.type
_entity.pdbx_description
1 polymer ?
#
loop_
_entity_poly.entity_id
_entity_poly.type
_entity_poly.pdbx_seq_one_letter_code
_entity_poly.pdbx_strand_id
1 'polypeptide(L)'
;MKSYELKSDAAEESRLKKVRKSKDTIILTEKYEDAQEISPPPGELKQAFSQAAQFEVLTRNIEVLLYLVIFFAPSAIEVLEPSKMTVGPETIQIIMNSVADMIHRFAAQGAGGMVVSLK
;
A
#
# COMPACT_ATOMS: atom_id res chain seq x y z
N MET A 1 -11.49 35.14 6.16
CA MET A 1 -10.59 34.01 6.44
C MET A 1 -11.18 32.79 5.74
N LYS A 2 -10.64 32.39 4.59
CA LYS A 2 -11.16 31.21 3.86
C LYS A 2 -10.52 29.97 4.45
N SER A 3 -11.29 29.20 5.21
CA SER A 3 -10.94 27.85 5.63
C SER A 3 -10.88 26.96 4.39
N TYR A 4 -9.69 26.52 4.02
CA TYR A 4 -9.53 25.43 3.06
C TYR A 4 -9.66 24.13 3.85
N GLU A 5 -10.79 23.44 3.70
CA GLU A 5 -10.87 22.01 4.02
C GLU A 5 -9.91 21.29 3.06
N LEU A 6 -8.71 20.98 3.55
CA LEU A 6 -7.77 20.11 2.87
C LEU A 6 -8.34 18.69 2.95
N LYS A 7 -9.04 18.30 1.88
CA LYS A 7 -9.41 16.91 1.64
C LYS A 7 -8.14 16.06 1.58
N SER A 8 -7.94 15.24 2.62
CA SER A 8 -6.94 14.15 2.64
C SER A 8 -7.12 13.14 1.50
N ASP A 9 -8.25 13.23 0.79
CA ASP A 9 -8.70 12.40 -0.33
C ASP A 9 -7.63 12.09 -1.40
N ALA A 10 -6.74 13.00 -1.81
CA ALA A 10 -6.01 12.81 -3.09
C ALA A 10 -4.96 11.66 -3.10
N ALA A 11 -4.14 11.55 -2.04
CA ALA A 11 -3.11 10.50 -1.93
C ALA A 11 -3.72 9.15 -1.53
N GLU A 12 -4.73 9.21 -0.68
CA GLU A 12 -5.38 8.08 -0.03
C GLU A 12 -6.42 7.43 -0.96
N GLU A 13 -7.25 8.22 -1.66
CA GLU A 13 -8.13 7.70 -2.71
C GLU A 13 -7.33 7.06 -3.85
N SER A 14 -6.16 7.57 -4.23
CA SER A 14 -5.38 7.04 -5.34
C SER A 14 -4.89 5.60 -5.09
N ARG A 15 -4.41 5.31 -3.88
CA ARG A 15 -4.01 3.95 -3.49
C ARG A 15 -5.22 3.08 -3.18
N LEU A 16 -6.19 3.57 -2.42
CA LEU A 16 -7.31 2.74 -1.97
C LEU A 16 -8.32 2.45 -3.07
N LYS A 17 -8.55 3.37 -4.02
CA LYS A 17 -9.34 3.06 -5.22
C LYS A 17 -8.69 1.96 -6.05
N LYS A 18 -7.36 1.82 -6.04
CA LYS A 18 -6.66 0.75 -6.77
C LYS A 18 -6.80 -0.59 -6.03
N VAL A 19 -6.76 -0.63 -4.70
CA VAL A 19 -7.07 -1.86 -3.93
C VAL A 19 -8.52 -2.27 -4.16
N ARG A 20 -9.48 -1.34 -4.05
CA ARG A 20 -10.91 -1.57 -4.32
C ARG A 20 -11.21 -2.03 -5.76
N LYS A 21 -10.37 -1.64 -6.71
CA LYS A 21 -10.47 -2.06 -8.13
C LYS A 21 -9.65 -3.30 -8.45
N SER A 22 -8.88 -3.81 -7.50
CA SER A 22 -8.09 -5.02 -7.71
C SER A 22 -9.05 -6.19 -7.89
N LYS A 23 -8.94 -6.87 -9.04
CA LYS A 23 -9.64 -8.14 -9.23
C LYS A 23 -9.13 -9.12 -8.17
N ASP A 24 -10.02 -10.00 -7.70
CA ASP A 24 -9.67 -11.07 -6.76
C ASP A 24 -9.29 -10.64 -5.34
N THR A 25 -9.71 -9.43 -4.94
CA THR A 25 -9.65 -8.93 -3.55
C THR A 25 -11.04 -8.49 -3.10
N ILE A 26 -11.38 -8.79 -1.86
CA ILE A 26 -12.59 -8.29 -1.18
C ILE A 26 -12.15 -7.56 0.07
N ILE A 27 -12.59 -6.32 0.25
CA ILE A 27 -12.37 -5.57 1.48
C ILE A 27 -13.51 -5.89 2.44
N LEU A 28 -13.17 -6.43 3.61
CA LEU A 28 -14.13 -6.80 4.66
C LEU A 28 -14.40 -5.62 5.60
N THR A 29 -13.32 -4.97 6.03
CA THR A 29 -13.36 -3.87 7.00
C THR A 29 -12.43 -2.75 6.55
N GLU A 30 -12.86 -1.51 6.74
CA GLU A 30 -12.02 -0.32 6.60
C GLU A 30 -12.18 0.55 7.84
N LYS A 31 -11.07 0.96 8.44
CA LYS A 31 -11.04 1.91 9.55
C LYS A 31 -10.02 2.99 9.25
N TYR A 32 -10.39 4.23 9.52
CA TYR A 32 -9.53 5.39 9.36
C TYR A 32 -9.42 6.06 10.71
N GLU A 33 -8.21 6.36 11.14
CA GLU A 33 -7.97 7.21 12.29
C GLU A 33 -8.11 8.67 11.89
N ASP A 34 -8.19 9.57 12.87
CA ASP A 34 -8.22 10.99 12.60
C ASP A 34 -6.87 11.45 12.00
N ALA A 35 -6.94 12.37 11.04
CA ALA A 35 -5.76 12.99 10.48
C ALA A 35 -5.11 13.92 11.51
N GLN A 36 -3.80 13.80 11.68
CA GLN A 36 -3.01 14.58 12.64
C GLN A 36 -1.92 15.37 11.90
N GLU A 37 -1.68 16.61 12.34
CA GLU A 37 -0.59 17.43 11.80
C GLU A 37 0.75 16.86 12.27
N ILE A 38 1.68 16.66 11.34
CA ILE A 38 3.03 16.14 11.59
C ILE A 38 4.06 17.16 11.15
N SER A 39 5.28 17.02 11.65
CA SER A 39 6.40 17.86 11.19
C SER A 39 6.60 17.66 9.68
N PRO A 40 6.60 18.74 8.89
CA PRO A 40 6.76 18.62 7.45
C PRO A 40 8.15 18.05 7.12
N PRO A 41 8.25 17.12 6.16
CA PRO A 41 9.54 16.60 5.73
C PRO A 41 10.41 17.75 5.19
N PRO A 42 11.74 17.62 5.22
CA PRO A 42 12.65 18.66 4.74
C PRO A 42 12.31 19.11 3.32
N GLY A 43 11.97 20.39 3.13
CA GLY A 43 11.49 20.93 1.86
C GLY A 43 10.66 22.21 2.03
N GLU A 44 9.89 22.58 1.00
CA GLU A 44 9.08 23.81 0.97
C GLU A 44 7.67 23.65 1.57
N LEU A 45 7.35 22.49 2.14
CA LEU A 45 6.00 22.22 2.66
C LEU A 45 5.77 22.98 3.97
N LYS A 46 4.73 23.81 3.99
CA LYS A 46 4.35 24.61 5.17
C LYS A 46 3.72 23.78 6.28
N GLN A 47 2.99 22.73 5.92
CA GLN A 47 2.27 21.84 6.83
C GLN A 47 2.21 20.45 6.22
N ALA A 48 2.16 19.43 7.06
CA ALA A 48 1.99 18.03 6.64
C ALA A 48 1.01 17.34 7.59
N PHE A 49 0.22 16.42 7.06
CA PHE A 49 -0.74 15.64 7.82
C PHE A 49 -0.48 14.14 7.60
N SER A 50 -0.77 13.35 8.62
CA SER A 50 -0.72 11.90 8.57
C SER A 50 -2.05 11.33 9.03
N GLN A 51 -2.55 10.33 8.31
CA GLN A 51 -3.74 9.59 8.64
C GLN A 51 -3.41 8.10 8.55
N ALA A 52 -3.73 7.35 9.61
CA ALA A 52 -3.58 5.90 9.59
C ALA A 52 -4.88 5.27 9.09
N ALA A 53 -4.74 4.24 8.26
CA ALA A 53 -5.87 3.47 7.77
C ALA A 53 -5.57 1.98 7.89
N GLN A 54 -6.55 1.23 8.39
CA GLN A 54 -6.48 -0.21 8.59
C GLN A 54 -7.53 -0.90 7.72
N PHE A 55 -7.10 -1.95 7.03
CA PHE A 55 -7.92 -2.72 6.12
C PHE A 55 -7.85 -4.20 6.48
N GLU A 56 -8.99 -4.86 6.50
CA GLU A 56 -9.07 -6.31 6.50
C GLU A 56 -9.48 -6.74 5.09
N VAL A 57 -8.62 -7.52 4.44
CA VAL A 57 -8.81 -7.93 3.05
C VAL A 57 -8.79 -9.44 2.93
N LEU A 58 -9.75 -9.98 2.18
CA LEU A 58 -9.73 -11.35 1.71
C LEU A 58 -9.16 -11.37 0.29
N THR A 59 -8.16 -12.19 0.06
CA THR A 59 -7.52 -12.36 -1.25
C THR A 59 -7.78 -13.77 -1.76
N ARG A 60 -7.91 -13.95 -3.08
CA ARG A 60 -8.16 -15.27 -3.67
C ARG A 60 -7.01 -16.25 -3.44
N ASN A 61 -5.77 -15.76 -3.52
CA ASN A 61 -4.55 -16.56 -3.39
C ASN A 61 -3.37 -15.70 -2.91
N ILE A 62 -2.25 -16.37 -2.60
CA ILE A 62 -1.05 -15.72 -2.07
C ILE A 62 -0.40 -14.75 -3.07
N GLU A 63 -0.55 -14.97 -4.37
CA GLU A 63 -0.01 -14.09 -5.41
C GLU A 63 -0.68 -12.71 -5.36
N VAL A 64 -2.01 -12.69 -5.21
CA VAL A 64 -2.76 -11.43 -5.04
C VAL A 64 -2.37 -10.73 -3.74
N LEU A 65 -2.22 -11.47 -2.63
CA LEU A 65 -1.75 -10.89 -1.36
C LEU A 65 -0.38 -10.23 -1.53
N LEU A 66 0.58 -10.95 -2.13
CA LEU A 66 1.93 -10.43 -2.33
C LEU A 66 1.96 -9.25 -3.29
N TYR A 67 1.13 -9.26 -4.33
CA TYR A 67 0.93 -8.09 -5.18
C TYR A 67 0.47 -6.88 -4.35
N LEU A 68 -0.51 -7.06 -3.47
CA LEU A 68 -0.98 -5.97 -2.61
C LEU A 68 0.14 -5.44 -1.71
N VAL A 69 0.90 -6.34 -1.08
CA VAL A 69 2.02 -5.99 -0.20
C VAL A 69 3.11 -5.22 -0.96
N ILE A 70 3.52 -5.72 -2.11
CA ILE A 70 4.60 -5.15 -2.91
C ILE A 70 4.23 -3.77 -3.45
N PHE A 71 3.04 -3.63 -4.05
CA PHE A 71 2.68 -2.43 -4.81
C PHE A 71 1.99 -1.36 -3.98
N PHE A 72 1.34 -1.71 -2.88
CA PHE A 72 0.72 -0.74 -1.97
C PHE A 72 1.61 -0.40 -0.78
N ALA A 73 2.60 -1.25 -0.49
CA ALA A 73 3.62 -1.01 0.53
C ALA A 73 3.02 -0.59 1.88
N PRO A 74 2.11 -1.40 2.44
CA PRO A 74 1.56 -1.12 3.76
C PRO A 74 2.70 -1.07 4.78
N SER A 75 2.53 -0.22 5.79
CA SER A 75 3.52 -0.09 6.88
C SER A 75 3.62 -1.35 7.74
N ALA A 76 2.51 -2.09 7.87
CA ALA A 76 2.44 -3.34 8.60
C ALA A 76 1.43 -4.30 7.94
N ILE A 77 1.69 -5.60 8.04
CA ILE A 77 0.84 -6.67 7.51
C ILE A 77 0.70 -7.74 8.56
N GLU A 78 -0.53 -8.21 8.76
CA GLU A 78 -0.85 -9.36 9.59
C GLU A 78 -1.68 -10.35 8.77
N VAL A 79 -1.28 -11.63 8.79
CA VAL A 79 -2.03 -12.71 8.14
C VAL A 79 -2.90 -13.36 9.20
N LEU A 80 -4.21 -13.07 9.15
CA LEU A 80 -5.16 -13.62 10.11
C LEU A 80 -5.41 -15.11 9.86
N GLU A 81 -5.62 -15.49 8.60
CA GLU A 81 -5.84 -16.87 8.16
C GLU A 81 -5.38 -17.06 6.70
N PRO A 82 -5.08 -18.30 6.28
CA PRO A 82 -4.90 -19.49 7.12
C PRO A 82 -3.56 -19.45 7.86
N SER A 83 -3.47 -20.04 9.05
CA SER A 83 -2.20 -20.18 9.78
C SER A 83 -1.12 -20.99 9.03
N LYS A 84 -1.51 -21.84 8.08
CA LYS A 84 -0.62 -22.59 7.19
C LYS A 84 -1.20 -22.66 5.78
N MET A 85 -0.33 -22.54 4.78
CA MET A 85 -0.68 -22.68 3.37
C MET A 85 0.37 -23.54 2.68
N THR A 86 -0.06 -24.57 1.95
CA THR A 86 0.81 -25.34 1.06
C THR A 86 0.77 -24.71 -0.32
N VAL A 87 1.95 -24.43 -0.88
CA VAL A 87 2.10 -23.85 -2.22
C VAL A 87 2.94 -24.78 -3.08
N GLY A 88 2.60 -24.87 -4.36
CA GLY A 88 3.38 -25.63 -5.34
C GLY A 88 4.66 -24.90 -5.75
N PRO A 89 5.65 -25.61 -6.31
CA PRO A 89 6.91 -25.03 -6.78
C PRO A 89 6.70 -23.93 -7.83
N GLU A 90 5.66 -24.02 -8.65
CA GLU A 90 5.27 -23.02 -9.65
C GLU A 90 4.93 -21.67 -9.01
N THR A 91 4.13 -21.68 -7.94
CA THR A 91 3.76 -20.47 -7.20
C THR A 91 4.99 -19.84 -6.57
N ILE A 92 5.89 -20.64 -6.00
CA ILE A 92 7.16 -20.14 -5.43
C ILE A 92 7.98 -19.41 -6.50
N GLN A 93 8.09 -19.98 -7.69
CA GLN A 93 8.85 -19.35 -8.78
C GLN A 93 8.21 -18.02 -9.21
N ILE A 94 6.88 -17.95 -9.32
CA ILE A 94 6.15 -16.72 -9.62
C ILE A 94 6.41 -15.63 -8.58
N ILE A 95 6.36 -16.01 -7.29
CA ILE A 95 6.61 -15.09 -6.17
C ILE A 95 8.04 -14.53 -6.24
N MET A 96 9.03 -15.41 -6.40
CA MET A 96 10.43 -15.00 -6.43
C MET A 96 10.73 -14.07 -7.60
N ASN A 97 10.16 -14.35 -8.77
CA ASN A 97 10.28 -13.46 -9.93
C ASN A 97 9.63 -12.10 -9.69
N SER A 98 8.47 -12.07 -9.01
CA SER A 98 7.77 -10.82 -8.69
C SER A 98 8.58 -9.94 -7.72
N VAL A 99 9.20 -10.57 -6.72
CA VAL A 99 10.10 -9.87 -5.78
C VAL A 99 11.36 -9.38 -6.50
N ALA A 100 11.94 -10.18 -7.39
CA ALA A 100 13.12 -9.78 -8.17
C ALA A 100 12.82 -8.59 -9.09
N ASP A 101 11.67 -8.58 -9.78
CA ASP A 101 11.22 -7.45 -10.59
C ASP A 101 11.02 -6.19 -9.73
N MET A 102 10.42 -6.32 -8.54
CA MET A 102 10.31 -5.21 -7.59
C MET A 102 11.67 -4.63 -7.20
N ILE A 103 12.63 -5.48 -6.79
CA ILE A 103 13.99 -5.04 -6.42
C ILE A 103 14.68 -4.37 -7.61
N HIS A 104 14.55 -4.94 -8.82
CA HIS A 104 15.14 -4.38 -10.03
C HIS A 104 14.57 -2.99 -10.33
N ARG A 105 13.25 -2.81 -10.22
CA ARG A 105 12.59 -1.50 -10.40
C ARG A 105 13.07 -0.48 -9.36
N PHE A 106 13.25 -0.88 -8.10
CA PHE A 106 13.79 0.02 -7.07
C PHE A 106 15.23 0.43 -7.37
N ALA A 107 16.10 -0.53 -7.73
CA ALA A 107 17.48 -0.24 -8.09
C ALA A 107 17.57 0.70 -9.32
N ALA A 108 16.73 0.46 -10.34
CA ALA A 108 16.69 1.27 -11.56
C ALA A 108 16.18 2.71 -11.33
N GLN A 109 15.32 2.94 -10.34
CA GLN A 109 14.84 4.28 -9.99
C GLN A 109 15.86 5.11 -9.20
N GLY A 110 16.99 4.53 -8.80
CA GLY A 110 18.06 5.23 -8.06
C GLY A 110 17.63 5.74 -6.68
N ALA A 111 16.38 5.50 -6.29
CA ALA A 111 15.86 5.80 -4.98
C ALA A 111 16.17 4.60 -4.09
N GLY A 112 16.91 4.82 -2.99
CA GLY A 112 17.08 3.83 -1.91
C GLY A 112 15.78 3.51 -1.15
N GLY A 113 14.62 3.66 -1.81
CA GLY A 113 13.28 3.60 -1.28
C GLY A 113 12.23 3.91 -2.35
N MET A 114 10.96 3.74 -2.02
CA MET A 114 9.85 3.88 -2.96
C MET A 114 9.28 5.30 -2.92
N VAL A 115 9.64 6.14 -3.88
CA VAL A 115 9.03 7.47 -4.07
C VAL A 115 7.86 7.33 -5.03
N VAL A 116 6.66 7.14 -4.50
CA VAL A 116 5.44 7.17 -5.31
C VAL A 116 5.08 8.63 -5.59
N SER A 117 5.43 9.11 -6.78
CA SER A 117 4.97 10.42 -7.26
C SER A 117 3.48 10.35 -7.57
N LEU A 118 2.70 11.17 -6.87
CA LEU A 118 1.30 11.44 -7.20
C LEU A 118 1.29 12.51 -8.30
N LYS A 119 1.43 12.08 -9.55
CA LYS A 119 1.02 12.88 -10.71
C LYS A 119 -0.39 12.51 -11.10
#